data_AF-A0A7S0W8Z5-F1
#
_entry.id   AF-A0A7S0W8Z5-F1
#
_cell.length_a   1.000
_cell.length_b   1.000
_cell.length_c   1.000
_cell.angle_alpha   90.00
_cell.angle_beta   90.00
_cell.angle_gamma   90.00
#
_symmetry.space_group_name_H-M   'P 1'
#
loop_
_entity.id
_entity.type
_entity.pdbx_description
1 polymer ?
#
loop_
_entity_poly.entity_id
_entity_poly.type
_entity_poly.pdbx_seq_one_letter_code
_entity_poly.pdbx_strand_id
1 'polypeptide(L)'
;GGAVPVVERIQGFLDELQAHANAGRDDVSRCVAEGDSRARAEAEAAAEKMAQVNKEVAPKPPPPEAPTGGGGAATGSVFVEDEFAAGSRDIYECLTTAGKVCAFTRCSDTVVEGKAGGRFSLWG
;
A
#
# COMPACT_ATOMS: atom_id res chain seq x y z
N GLY A 1 49.75 -26.13 -11.16
CA GLY A 1 48.30 -26.32 -11.42
C GLY A 1 47.55 -26.36 -10.12
N GLY A 2 46.94 -25.24 -9.69
CA GLY A 2 46.28 -25.14 -8.39
C GLY A 2 45.11 -24.15 -8.31
N ALA A 3 44.53 -23.76 -9.45
CA ALA A 3 43.45 -22.76 -9.50
C ALA A 3 42.02 -23.37 -9.55
N VAL A 4 41.91 -24.66 -9.88
CA VAL A 4 40.62 -25.38 -10.01
C VAL A 4 39.80 -25.44 -8.71
N PRO A 5 40.37 -25.66 -7.50
CA PRO A 5 39.54 -25.95 -6.33
C PRO A 5 38.83 -24.72 -5.74
N VAL A 6 39.33 -23.50 -6.01
CA VAL A 6 38.71 -22.27 -5.52
C VAL A 6 37.53 -21.87 -6.41
N VAL A 7 37.67 -22.04 -7.72
CA VAL A 7 36.60 -21.74 -8.68
C VAL A 7 35.40 -22.68 -8.48
N GLU A 8 35.63 -23.97 -8.26
CA GLU A 8 34.56 -24.93 -7.96
C GLU A 8 33.82 -24.60 -6.65
N ARG A 9 34.54 -24.13 -5.62
CA ARG A 9 33.90 -23.69 -4.37
C ARG A 9 33.07 -22.42 -4.53
N ILE A 10 33.55 -21.46 -5.32
CA ILE A 10 32.80 -20.23 -5.60
C ILE A 10 31.54 -20.57 -6.41
N GLN A 11 31.64 -21.46 -7.39
CA GLN A 11 30.50 -21.89 -8.18
C GLN A 11 29.46 -22.61 -7.31
N GLY A 12 29.88 -23.54 -6.45
CA GLY A 12 28.95 -24.22 -5.53
C GLY A 12 28.24 -23.25 -4.57
N PHE A 13 28.94 -22.24 -4.07
CA PHE A 13 28.32 -21.20 -3.22
C PHE A 13 27.29 -20.34 -3.98
N LEU A 14 27.57 -20.01 -5.25
CA LEU A 14 26.63 -19.26 -6.09
C LEU A 14 25.39 -20.09 -6.44
N ASP A 15 25.57 -21.39 -6.68
CA ASP A 15 24.47 -22.31 -6.96
C ASP A 15 23.56 -22.48 -5.73
N GLU A 16 24.14 -22.59 -4.52
CA GLU A 16 23.39 -22.61 -3.25
C GLU A 16 22.59 -21.30 -3.02
N LEU A 17 23.19 -20.15 -3.30
CA LEU A 17 22.51 -18.85 -3.19
C LEU A 17 21.35 -18.74 -4.17
N GLN A 18 21.52 -19.20 -5.41
CA GLN A 18 20.44 -19.22 -6.40
C GLN A 18 19.32 -20.19 -6.01
N ALA A 19 19.64 -21.36 -5.47
CA ALA A 19 18.65 -22.31 -4.98
C ALA A 19 17.82 -21.72 -3.84
N HIS A 20 18.46 -21.04 -2.88
CA HIS A 20 17.77 -20.37 -1.78
C HIS A 20 16.90 -19.19 -2.25
N ALA A 21 17.38 -18.40 -3.21
CA ALA A 21 16.61 -17.29 -3.78
C ALA A 21 15.36 -17.77 -4.54
N ASN A 22 15.45 -18.90 -5.22
CA ASN A 22 14.32 -19.50 -5.94
C ASN A 22 13.30 -20.13 -4.97
N ALA A 23 13.77 -20.84 -3.94
CA ALA A 23 12.89 -21.40 -2.90
C ALA A 23 12.08 -20.30 -2.17
N GLY A 24 12.73 -19.17 -1.85
CA GLY A 24 12.04 -18.02 -1.24
C GLY A 24 11.00 -17.36 -2.17
N ARG A 25 11.23 -17.38 -3.48
CA ARG A 25 10.26 -16.88 -4.48
C ARG A 25 9.05 -17.78 -4.60
N ASP A 26 9.24 -19.10 -4.57
CA ASP A 26 8.15 -20.07 -4.68
C ASP A 26 7.25 -20.04 -3.45
N ASP A 27 7.84 -19.84 -2.25
CA ASP A 27 7.09 -19.66 -1.00
C ASP A 27 6.25 -18.39 -1.02
N VAL A 28 6.82 -17.27 -1.45
CA VAL A 28 6.08 -15.99 -1.57
C VAL A 28 4.98 -16.09 -2.63
N SER A 29 5.26 -16.70 -3.79
CA SER A 29 4.28 -16.87 -4.87
C SER A 29 3.08 -17.71 -4.42
N ARG A 30 3.33 -18.78 -3.66
CA ARG A 30 2.29 -19.65 -3.08
C ARG A 30 1.44 -18.93 -2.03
N CYS A 31 2.06 -18.19 -1.12
CA CYS A 31 1.32 -17.40 -0.11
C CYS A 31 0.46 -16.31 -0.75
N VAL A 32 0.93 -15.66 -1.81
CA VAL A 32 0.15 -14.67 -2.56
C VAL A 32 -1.02 -15.33 -3.28
N ALA A 33 -0.82 -16.47 -3.95
CA ALA A 33 -1.87 -17.19 -4.65
C ALA A 33 -2.99 -17.70 -3.70
N GLU A 34 -2.63 -18.19 -2.52
CA GLU A 34 -3.59 -18.64 -1.49
C GLU A 34 -4.36 -17.46 -0.87
N GLY A 35 -3.68 -16.34 -0.63
CA GLY A 35 -4.31 -15.10 -0.15
C GLY A 35 -5.31 -14.50 -1.14
N ASP A 36 -4.97 -14.49 -2.43
CA ASP A 36 -5.80 -13.94 -3.50
C ASP A 36 -7.07 -14.79 -3.73
N SER A 37 -6.95 -16.12 -3.58
CA SER A 37 -8.08 -17.06 -3.68
C SER A 37 -9.11 -16.87 -2.58
N ARG A 38 -8.64 -16.66 -1.33
CA ARG A 38 -9.50 -16.45 -0.18
C ARG A 38 -10.15 -15.06 -0.19
N ALA A 39 -9.39 -14.02 -0.53
CA ALA A 39 -9.92 -12.66 -0.67
C ALA A 39 -10.99 -12.57 -1.76
N ARG A 40 -10.80 -13.31 -2.87
CA ARG A 40 -11.80 -13.39 -3.95
C ARG A 40 -13.08 -14.10 -3.51
N ALA A 41 -12.99 -15.21 -2.78
CA ALA A 41 -14.15 -15.92 -2.26
C ALA A 41 -14.96 -15.08 -1.24
N GLU A 42 -14.27 -14.34 -0.37
CA GLU A 42 -14.90 -13.43 0.59
C GLU A 42 -15.57 -12.22 -0.10
N ALA A 43 -14.95 -11.68 -1.17
CA ALA A 43 -15.53 -10.61 -1.97
C ALA A 43 -16.79 -11.06 -2.74
N GLU A 44 -16.81 -12.29 -3.26
CA GLU A 44 -17.96 -12.86 -3.97
C GLU A 44 -19.15 -13.11 -3.03
N ALA A 45 -18.89 -13.65 -1.83
CA ALA A 45 -19.92 -13.82 -0.80
C ALA A 45 -20.49 -12.47 -0.30
N ALA A 46 -19.65 -11.44 -0.20
CA ALA A 46 -20.09 -10.09 0.18
C ALA A 46 -20.94 -9.43 -0.93
N ALA A 47 -20.56 -9.63 -2.20
CA ALA A 47 -21.32 -9.13 -3.34
C ALA A 47 -22.71 -9.79 -3.45
N GLU A 48 -22.81 -11.10 -3.22
CA GLU A 48 -24.09 -11.82 -3.24
C GLU A 48 -25.02 -11.36 -2.10
N LYS A 49 -24.47 -11.10 -0.92
CA LYS A 49 -25.22 -10.55 0.21
C LYS A 49 -25.74 -9.14 -0.07
N MET A 50 -24.94 -8.29 -0.73
CA MET A 50 -25.37 -6.94 -1.14
C MET A 50 -26.42 -6.97 -2.27
N ALA A 51 -26.35 -7.95 -3.17
CA ALA A 51 -27.34 -8.13 -4.23
C ALA A 51 -28.72 -8.56 -3.71
N GLN A 52 -28.79 -9.31 -2.61
CA GLN A 52 -30.06 -9.64 -1.94
C GLN A 52 -30.70 -8.42 -1.27
N VAL A 53 -29.90 -7.56 -0.61
CA VAL A 53 -30.41 -6.35 0.07
C VAL A 53 -31.01 -5.34 -0.91
N ASN A 54 -30.50 -5.28 -2.15
CA ASN A 54 -30.98 -4.34 -3.16
C ASN A 54 -32.33 -4.71 -3.80
N LYS A 55 -32.91 -5.88 -3.51
CA LYS A 55 -34.22 -6.30 -4.05
C LYS A 55 -35.43 -5.83 -3.26
N GLU A 56 -35.28 -5.32 -2.04
CA GLU A 56 -36.41 -5.01 -1.16
C GLU A 56 -36.74 -3.52 -0.96
N VAL A 57 -35.98 -2.58 -1.53
CA VAL A 57 -36.27 -1.14 -1.38
C VAL A 57 -36.12 -0.41 -2.71
N ALA A 58 -37.20 -0.38 -3.49
CA ALA A 58 -37.39 0.63 -4.53
C ALA A 58 -38.62 1.48 -4.18
N PRO A 59 -38.39 2.73 -3.76
CA PRO A 59 -38.89 3.82 -4.59
C PRO A 59 -37.76 4.75 -5.03
N LYS A 60 -37.86 5.19 -6.29
CA LYS A 60 -36.93 6.09 -6.99
C LYS A 60 -36.62 7.35 -6.16
N PRO A 61 -35.35 7.63 -5.80
CA PRO A 61 -35.00 8.91 -5.21
C PRO A 61 -35.12 10.04 -6.26
N PRO A 62 -35.55 11.25 -5.87
CA PRO A 62 -35.54 12.41 -6.75
C PRO A 62 -34.10 12.72 -7.23
N PRO A 63 -33.93 13.33 -8.41
CA PRO A 63 -32.61 13.63 -8.96
C PRO A 63 -31.81 14.51 -7.98
N PRO A 64 -30.51 14.23 -7.76
CA PRO A 64 -29.69 15.01 -6.86
C PRO A 64 -29.54 16.44 -7.40
N GLU A 65 -29.93 17.41 -6.60
CA GLU A 65 -29.58 18.81 -6.82
C GLU A 65 -28.05 18.95 -6.78
N ALA A 66 -27.53 19.81 -7.67
CA ALA A 66 -26.10 20.11 -7.76
C ALA A 66 -25.56 20.52 -6.37
N PRO A 67 -24.33 20.12 -5.99
CA PRO A 67 -23.80 20.43 -4.68
C PRO A 67 -23.59 21.94 -4.54
N THR A 68 -24.55 22.62 -3.93
CA THR A 68 -24.36 23.91 -3.29
C THR A 68 -23.35 23.69 -2.17
N GLY A 69 -22.26 24.44 -2.23
CA GLY A 69 -21.11 24.32 -1.33
C GLY A 69 -21.54 24.18 0.12
N GLY A 70 -21.21 23.03 0.71
CA GLY A 70 -21.38 22.79 2.13
C GLY A 70 -20.51 23.77 2.90
N GLY A 71 -21.15 24.73 3.56
CA GLY A 71 -20.53 25.51 4.62
C GLY A 71 -20.14 24.55 5.74
N GLY A 72 -18.85 24.17 5.77
CA GLY A 72 -18.25 23.58 6.96
C GLY A 72 -18.34 24.60 8.10
N ALA A 73 -18.61 24.10 9.32
CA ALA A 73 -18.48 24.90 10.53
C ALA A 73 -17.16 25.67 10.53
N ALA A 74 -17.12 26.88 11.07
CA ALA A 74 -15.92 27.72 11.09
C ALA A 74 -14.73 26.97 11.71
N THR A 75 -13.95 26.31 10.85
CA THR A 75 -12.72 25.63 11.20
C THR A 75 -11.65 26.69 11.34
N GLY A 76 -11.12 26.85 12.55
CA GLY A 76 -9.90 27.64 12.75
C GLY A 76 -8.73 27.00 12.00
N SER A 77 -7.81 27.83 11.52
CA SER A 77 -6.57 27.36 10.91
C SER A 77 -5.47 27.27 11.97
N VAL A 78 -4.72 26.17 11.97
CA VAL A 78 -3.49 26.01 12.76
C VAL A 78 -2.31 26.12 11.80
N PHE A 79 -1.34 26.95 12.15
CA PHE A 79 -0.10 27.12 11.40
C PHE A 79 1.07 26.68 12.26
N VAL A 80 1.96 25.89 11.68
CA VAL A 80 3.23 25.47 12.27
C VAL A 80 4.31 25.70 11.21
N GLU A 81 5.37 26.39 11.60
CA GLU A 81 6.53 26.68 10.76
C GLU A 81 7.78 26.17 11.48
N ASP A 82 8.69 25.56 10.72
CA ASP A 82 9.93 24.99 11.25
C ASP A 82 11.04 25.08 10.19
N GLU A 83 12.29 25.17 10.66
CA GLU A 83 13.48 25.25 9.81
C GLU A 83 14.19 23.90 9.72
N PHE A 84 14.36 23.40 8.49
CA PHE A 84 15.02 22.14 8.24
C PHE A 84 16.38 22.34 7.59
N ALA A 85 17.41 21.66 8.12
CA ALA A 85 18.73 21.56 7.51
C ALA A 85 18.76 20.54 6.35
N ALA A 86 17.78 20.59 5.46
CA ALA A 86 17.62 19.68 4.33
C ALA A 86 17.08 20.41 3.09
N GLY A 87 17.34 19.87 1.90
CA GLY A 87 16.80 20.41 0.66
C GLY A 87 15.28 20.22 0.57
N SER A 88 14.60 21.11 -0.16
CA SER A 88 13.15 21.01 -0.38
C SER A 88 12.71 19.67 -0.99
N ARG A 89 13.55 19.09 -1.87
CA ARG A 89 13.33 17.76 -2.44
C ARG A 89 13.35 16.66 -1.39
N ASP A 90 14.31 16.70 -0.47
CA ASP A 90 14.45 15.67 0.57
C ASP A 90 13.26 15.73 1.54
N ILE A 91 12.84 16.96 1.90
CA ILE A 91 11.65 17.21 2.72
C ILE A 91 10.41 16.66 2.01
N TYR A 92 10.24 16.97 0.72
CA TYR A 92 9.13 16.47 -0.07
C TYR A 92 9.10 14.95 -0.09
N GLU A 93 10.24 14.29 -0.31
CA GLU A 93 10.32 12.83 -0.29
C GLU A 93 9.98 12.24 1.09
N CYS A 94 10.41 12.89 2.18
CA CYS A 94 10.07 12.47 3.54
C CYS A 94 8.55 12.48 3.80
N LEU A 95 7.81 13.39 3.15
CA LEU A 95 6.36 13.53 3.29
C LEU A 95 5.58 12.68 2.28
N THR A 96 6.21 12.23 1.19
CA THR A 96 5.53 11.55 0.07
C THR A 96 5.95 10.10 -0.14
N THR A 97 6.96 9.62 0.58
CA THR A 97 7.40 8.23 0.51
C THR A 97 6.88 7.47 1.73
N ALA A 98 6.03 6.46 1.52
CA ALA A 98 5.38 5.71 2.60
C ALA A 98 6.34 5.24 3.70
N GLY A 99 7.47 4.61 3.34
CA GLY A 99 8.47 4.15 4.31
C GLY A 99 9.12 5.29 5.11
N LYS A 100 9.33 6.46 4.50
CA LYS A 100 9.85 7.64 5.20
C LYS A 100 8.79 8.23 6.13
N VAL A 101 7.54 8.32 5.68
CA VAL A 101 6.42 8.81 6.50
C VAL A 101 6.23 7.91 7.73
N CYS A 102 6.24 6.58 7.56
CA CYS A 102 6.17 5.63 8.68
C CYS A 102 7.22 5.89 9.75
N ALA A 103 8.45 6.23 9.35
CA ALA A 103 9.55 6.49 10.30
C ALA A 103 9.26 7.68 11.23
N PHE A 104 8.53 8.70 10.76
CA PHE A 104 8.19 9.89 11.55
C PHE A 104 6.87 9.74 12.30
N THR A 105 5.86 9.10 11.69
CA THR A 105 4.52 8.98 12.27
C THR A 105 4.37 7.78 13.20
N ARG A 106 5.33 6.84 13.19
CA ARG A 106 5.26 5.55 13.88
C ARG A 106 4.09 4.67 13.43
N CYS A 107 3.54 4.94 12.25
CA CYS A 107 2.53 4.12 11.61
C CYS A 107 3.20 2.95 10.87
N SER A 108 2.64 1.74 10.96
CA SER A 108 3.17 0.56 10.25
C SER A 108 2.64 0.45 8.81
N ASP A 109 1.38 0.82 8.59
CA ASP A 109 0.68 0.65 7.31
C ASP A 109 0.34 1.97 6.62
N THR A 110 1.35 2.81 6.39
CA THR A 110 1.13 4.06 5.64
C THR A 110 0.92 3.79 4.15
N VAL A 111 -0.13 4.37 3.57
CA VAL A 111 -0.33 4.42 2.11
C VAL A 111 -0.11 5.85 1.64
N VAL A 112 0.73 6.02 0.61
CA VAL A 112 0.91 7.30 -0.09
C VAL A 112 0.86 7.08 -1.59
N GLU A 113 -0.10 7.70 -2.27
CA GLU A 113 -0.14 7.76 -3.73
C GLU A 113 0.38 9.12 -4.22
N GLY A 114 1.53 9.14 -4.88
CA GLY A 114 2.20 10.35 -5.37
C GLY A 114 1.57 11.01 -6.60
N LYS A 115 0.24 11.02 -6.70
CA LYS A 115 -0.51 11.67 -7.79
C LYS A 115 -1.56 12.61 -7.21
N ALA A 116 -1.89 13.67 -7.95
CA ALA A 116 -2.98 14.56 -7.56
C ALA A 116 -4.30 13.78 -7.44
N GLY A 117 -5.01 13.97 -6.32
CA GLY A 117 -6.20 13.19 -5.99
C GLY A 117 -5.93 11.73 -5.58
N GLY A 118 -4.67 11.36 -5.37
CA GLY A 118 -4.28 10.05 -4.84
C GLY A 118 -4.64 9.86 -3.37
N ARG A 119 -4.63 8.60 -2.93
CA ARG A 119 -4.90 8.23 -1.54
C ARG A 119 -3.71 8.47 -0.60
N PHE A 120 -3.98 9.04 0.57
CA PHE A 120 -3.06 9.11 1.70
C PHE A 120 -3.75 8.58 2.96
N SER A 121 -3.13 7.63 3.67
CA SER A 121 -3.68 7.09 4.92
C SER A 121 -2.59 6.68 5.88
N LEU A 122 -2.78 6.99 7.16
CA LEU A 122 -1.91 6.63 8.27
C LEU A 122 -2.68 5.69 9.22
N TRP A 123 -2.10 4.54 9.52
CA TRP A 123 -2.65 3.55 10.46
C TRP A 123 -1.56 3.18 11.46
N GLY A 124 -1.85 3.39 12.75
CA GLY A 124 -0.93 3.13 13.88
C GLY A 124 -1.49 2.11 14.84
#